data_AF-A0A0L8HTZ7-F1
#
_entry.id   AF-A0A0L8HTZ7-F1
#
_cell.length_a   1.000
_cell.length_b   1.000
_cell.length_c   1.000
_cell.angle_alpha   90.00
_cell.angle_beta   90.00
_cell.angle_gamma   90.00
#
_symmetry.space_group_name_H-M   'P 1'
#
loop_
_entity.id
_entity.type
_entity.pdbx_description
1 polymer ?
#
loop_
_entity_poly.entity_id
_entity_poly.type
_entity_poly.pdbx_seq_one_letter_code
_entity_poly.pdbx_strand_id
1 'polypeptide(L)'
;MLKRPVAFFLRISLFSSYTAFVIMTTVRFTESKKEKAENLVAELEKKVTEAFDVFDYESNGTVDMREVGTIIRSLFCCPSEAELSEFITQVEDEEPTGHIRLERFRPAMVKAVLEHRFKPASEDILLKAFQKLDSEDKGFLTKEELTKYLTEEGEAFETDELAEMFSAAAEPDSENINYKDFLSQIVVDDQLIL
;
A
#
# COMPACT_ATOMS: atom_id res chain seq x y z
N MET A 1 55.16 38.49 29.69
CA MET A 1 54.95 37.06 29.35
C MET A 1 53.61 36.60 29.92
N LEU A 2 52.52 36.64 29.13
CA LEU A 2 51.28 35.91 29.44
C LEU A 2 51.00 35.03 28.22
N LYS A 3 51.30 33.74 28.30
CA LYS A 3 51.06 32.80 27.20
C LYS A 3 50.46 31.52 27.78
N ARG A 4 49.24 31.20 27.31
CA ARG A 4 48.65 29.85 27.13
C ARG A 4 47.53 29.28 28.04
N PRO A 5 47.17 29.76 29.24
CA PRO A 5 46.08 29.10 30.01
C PRO A 5 44.65 29.43 29.55
N VAL A 6 44.36 30.69 29.22
CA VAL A 6 42.98 31.17 28.99
C VAL A 6 42.40 30.69 27.65
N ALA A 7 43.23 30.62 26.60
CA ALA A 7 42.81 30.10 25.30
C ALA A 7 42.55 28.58 25.30
N PHE A 8 43.18 27.83 26.22
CA PHE A 8 42.95 26.39 26.39
C PHE A 8 41.63 26.13 27.14
N PHE A 9 41.36 26.92 28.19
CA PHE A 9 40.11 26.85 28.95
C PHE A 9 38.88 27.24 28.10
N LEU A 10 38.94 28.35 27.34
CA LEU A 10 37.88 28.74 26.41
C LEU A 10 37.61 27.67 25.34
N ARG A 11 38.65 26.95 24.89
CA ARG A 11 38.50 25.87 23.89
C ARG A 11 37.81 24.65 24.46
N ILE A 12 38.04 24.25 25.71
CA ILE A 12 37.36 23.13 26.37
C ILE A 12 35.90 23.47 26.69
N SER A 13 35.62 24.68 27.17
CA SER A 13 34.25 25.13 27.46
C SER A 13 33.38 25.23 26.20
N LEU A 14 33.94 25.75 25.09
CA LEU A 14 33.27 25.80 23.79
C LEU A 14 33.14 24.41 23.15
N PHE A 15 34.11 23.51 23.37
CA PHE A 15 34.02 22.12 22.92
C PHE A 15 32.89 21.38 23.64
N SER A 16 32.74 21.57 24.95
CA SER A 16 31.65 20.99 25.76
C SER A 16 30.28 21.57 25.41
N SER A 17 30.18 22.87 25.10
CA SER A 17 28.89 23.48 24.71
C SER A 17 28.50 23.14 23.28
N TYR A 18 29.47 23.03 22.36
CA TYR A 18 29.21 22.62 20.99
C TYR A 18 28.86 21.13 20.90
N THR A 19 29.58 20.25 21.63
CA THR A 19 29.20 18.83 21.71
C THR A 19 27.83 18.67 22.38
N ALA A 20 27.54 19.40 23.47
CA ALA A 20 26.20 19.39 24.07
C ALA A 20 25.13 19.90 23.10
N PHE A 21 25.39 20.96 22.33
CA PHE A 21 24.45 21.49 21.33
C PHE A 21 24.22 20.50 20.18
N VAL A 22 25.27 19.87 19.65
CA VAL A 22 25.16 18.84 18.61
C VAL A 22 24.38 17.65 19.15
N ILE A 23 24.70 17.14 20.34
CA ILE A 23 23.97 16.03 20.98
C ILE A 23 22.50 16.39 21.17
N MET A 24 22.19 17.55 21.75
CA MET A 24 20.80 18.00 21.95
C MET A 24 20.05 18.19 20.64
N THR A 25 20.72 18.67 19.59
CA THR A 25 20.11 18.83 18.26
C THR A 25 19.87 17.47 17.60
N THR A 26 20.81 16.53 17.69
CA THR A 26 20.65 15.16 17.21
C THR A 26 19.54 14.43 17.97
N VAL A 27 19.49 14.55 19.30
CA VAL A 27 18.42 13.96 20.13
C VAL A 27 17.05 14.53 19.74
N ARG A 28 16.91 15.86 19.65
CA ARG A 28 15.66 16.49 19.20
C ARG A 28 15.25 16.08 17.79
N PHE A 29 16.21 15.95 16.89
CA PHE A 29 15.96 15.48 15.53
C PHE A 29 15.50 14.02 15.51
N THR A 30 16.08 13.16 16.35
CA THR A 30 15.64 11.77 16.49
C THR A 30 14.26 11.65 17.13
N GLU A 31 13.96 12.47 18.15
CA GLU A 31 12.64 12.53 18.79
C GLU A 31 11.58 13.00 17.80
N SER A 32 11.85 14.05 17.02
CA SER A 32 10.94 14.56 15.99
C SER A 32 10.68 13.53 14.87
N LYS A 33 11.71 12.77 14.45
CA LYS A 33 11.51 11.66 13.52
C LYS A 33 10.66 10.54 14.11
N LYS A 34 10.88 10.21 15.38
CA LYS A 34 10.11 9.18 16.09
C LYS A 34 8.64 9.58 16.23
N GLU A 35 8.38 10.80 16.67
CA GLU A 35 7.03 11.36 16.81
C GLU A 35 6.29 11.35 15.46
N LYS A 36 6.96 11.75 14.37
CA LYS A 36 6.35 11.69 13.03
C LYS A 36 6.00 10.27 12.61
N ALA A 37 6.85 9.29 12.91
CA ALA A 37 6.58 7.89 12.61
C ALA A 37 5.43 7.33 13.46
N GLU A 38 5.39 7.65 14.76
CA GLU A 38 4.29 7.24 15.65
C GLU A 38 2.94 7.82 15.18
N ASN A 39 2.91 9.09 14.78
CA ASN A 39 1.71 9.71 14.22
C ASN A 39 1.26 9.04 12.92
N LEU A 40 2.20 8.70 12.03
CA LEU A 40 1.87 8.00 10.78
C LEU A 40 1.26 6.62 11.05
N VAL A 41 1.83 5.87 12.00
CA VAL A 41 1.31 4.55 12.39
C VAL A 41 -0.08 4.68 13.00
N ALA A 42 -0.33 5.66 13.86
CA ALA A 42 -1.64 5.88 14.48
C ALA A 42 -2.72 6.22 13.43
N GLU A 43 -2.40 7.06 12.44
CA GLU A 43 -3.33 7.37 11.35
C GLU A 43 -3.59 6.14 10.47
N LEU A 44 -2.57 5.32 10.20
CA LEU A 44 -2.72 4.07 9.46
C LEU A 44 -3.58 3.06 10.22
N GLU A 45 -3.33 2.85 11.51
CA GLU A 45 -4.15 1.99 12.38
C GLU A 45 -5.62 2.43 12.36
N LYS A 46 -5.87 3.73 12.41
CA LYS A 46 -7.21 4.30 12.32
C LYS A 46 -7.88 3.98 10.98
N LYS A 47 -7.22 4.22 9.85
CA LYS A 47 -7.80 3.92 8.52
C LYS A 47 -8.08 2.42 8.34
N VAL A 48 -7.19 1.56 8.82
CA VAL A 48 -7.37 0.10 8.78
C VAL A 48 -8.59 -0.31 9.60
N THR A 49 -8.78 0.25 10.79
CA THR A 49 -9.98 0.02 11.60
C THR A 49 -11.24 0.54 10.93
N GLU A 50 -11.23 1.77 10.40
CA GLU A 50 -12.38 2.35 9.70
C GLU A 50 -12.81 1.51 8.48
N ALA A 51 -11.86 0.99 7.70
CA ALA A 51 -12.16 0.11 6.58
C ALA A 51 -12.74 -1.24 7.02
N PHE A 52 -12.23 -1.81 8.12
CA PHE A 52 -12.73 -3.06 8.68
C PHE A 52 -14.16 -2.90 9.22
N ASP A 53 -14.44 -1.82 9.94
CA ASP A 53 -15.73 -1.54 10.58
C ASP A 53 -16.87 -1.38 9.57
N VAL A 54 -16.58 -1.05 8.29
CA VAL A 54 -17.58 -1.03 7.21
C VAL A 54 -18.19 -2.42 6.96
N PHE A 55 -17.43 -3.48 7.21
CA PHE A 55 -17.83 -4.87 6.99
C PHE A 55 -18.20 -5.60 8.29
N ASP A 56 -17.85 -5.06 9.45
CA ASP A 56 -18.31 -5.57 10.76
C ASP A 56 -19.75 -5.12 11.05
N TYR A 57 -20.71 -5.74 10.35
CA TYR A 57 -22.14 -5.38 10.45
C TYR A 57 -22.71 -5.57 11.86
N GLU A 58 -22.11 -6.44 12.68
CA GLU A 58 -22.54 -6.73 14.04
C GLU A 58 -21.82 -5.87 15.10
N SER A 59 -20.81 -5.09 14.69
CA SER A 59 -19.94 -4.33 15.60
C SER A 59 -19.34 -5.19 16.72
N ASN A 60 -18.98 -6.43 16.38
CA ASN A 60 -18.47 -7.43 17.32
C ASN A 60 -16.94 -7.62 17.22
N GLY A 61 -16.28 -6.86 16.35
CA GLY A 61 -14.85 -6.91 16.08
C GLY A 61 -14.45 -8.03 15.12
N THR A 62 -15.38 -8.59 14.34
CA THR A 62 -15.13 -9.68 13.40
C THR A 62 -15.78 -9.44 12.04
N VAL A 63 -15.18 -10.00 10.99
CA VAL A 63 -15.70 -10.00 9.62
C VAL A 63 -15.61 -11.40 9.03
N ASP A 64 -16.40 -11.68 8.00
CA ASP A 64 -16.29 -12.94 7.27
C ASP A 64 -14.95 -13.00 6.53
N MET A 65 -14.28 -14.16 6.53
CA MET A 65 -12.99 -14.31 5.85
C MET A 65 -13.06 -13.98 4.35
N ARG A 66 -14.24 -14.13 3.73
CA ARG A 66 -14.49 -13.80 2.31
C ARG A 66 -14.45 -12.30 2.05
N GLU A 67 -14.64 -11.46 3.06
CA GLU A 67 -14.62 -9.99 2.93
C GLU A 67 -13.21 -9.41 3.02
N VAL A 68 -12.22 -10.19 3.47
CA VAL A 68 -10.85 -9.73 3.71
C VAL A 68 -10.23 -9.11 2.44
N GLY A 69 -10.40 -9.75 1.29
CA GLY A 69 -9.88 -9.23 0.03
C GLY A 69 -10.48 -7.86 -0.32
N THR A 70 -11.77 -7.68 -0.12
CA THR A 70 -12.47 -6.41 -0.35
C THR A 70 -12.02 -5.34 0.63
N ILE A 71 -11.84 -5.67 1.91
CA ILE A 71 -11.32 -4.73 2.92
C ILE A 71 -9.92 -4.25 2.54
N ILE A 72 -9.01 -5.17 2.15
CA ILE A 72 -7.65 -4.80 1.75
C ILE A 72 -7.68 -3.92 0.49
N ARG A 73 -8.51 -4.25 -0.50
CA ARG A 73 -8.69 -3.43 -1.71
C ARG A 73 -9.29 -2.04 -1.42
N SER A 74 -10.13 -1.92 -0.40
CA SER A 74 -10.66 -0.61 0.06
C SER A 74 -9.60 0.29 0.69
N LEU A 75 -8.49 -0.29 1.15
CA LEU A 75 -7.30 0.41 1.63
C LEU A 75 -6.32 0.76 0.49
N PHE A 76 -6.77 0.67 -0.77
CA PHE A 76 -5.97 0.88 -1.98
C PHE A 76 -4.76 -0.06 -2.12
N CYS A 77 -4.84 -1.23 -1.51
CA CYS A 77 -3.87 -2.30 -1.67
C CYS A 77 -4.37 -3.31 -2.71
N CYS A 78 -3.46 -3.88 -3.50
CA CYS A 78 -3.77 -4.86 -4.54
C CYS A 78 -2.99 -6.16 -4.29
N PRO A 79 -3.37 -6.97 -3.29
CA PRO A 79 -2.76 -8.28 -3.09
C PRO A 79 -3.13 -9.20 -4.25
N SER A 80 -2.19 -10.07 -4.64
CA SER A 80 -2.49 -11.23 -5.47
C SER A 80 -3.37 -12.23 -4.69
N GLU A 81 -4.03 -13.17 -5.37
CA GLU A 81 -4.83 -14.20 -4.69
C GLU A 81 -3.97 -15.11 -3.80
N ALA A 82 -2.74 -15.42 -4.24
CA ALA A 82 -1.77 -16.13 -3.41
C ALA A 82 -1.38 -15.32 -2.15
N GLU A 83 -1.07 -14.03 -2.33
CA GLU A 83 -0.73 -13.12 -1.23
C GLU A 83 -1.87 -12.93 -0.24
N LEU A 84 -3.11 -12.84 -0.73
CA LEU A 84 -4.32 -12.73 0.06
C LEU A 84 -4.56 -14.00 0.89
N SER A 85 -4.39 -15.17 0.28
CA SER A 85 -4.48 -16.46 0.96
C SER A 85 -3.46 -16.57 2.09
N GLU A 86 -2.20 -16.23 1.82
CA GLU A 86 -1.15 -16.18 2.85
C GLU A 86 -1.47 -15.21 3.99
N PHE A 87 -2.01 -14.04 3.64
CA PHE A 87 -2.42 -13.05 4.62
C PHE A 87 -3.57 -13.56 5.50
N ILE A 88 -4.59 -14.19 4.92
CA ILE A 88 -5.71 -14.79 5.66
C ILE A 88 -5.19 -15.86 6.62
N THR A 89 -4.33 -16.77 6.17
CA THR A 89 -3.70 -17.79 7.03
C THR A 89 -2.86 -17.18 8.16
N GLN A 90 -2.26 -16.01 7.95
CA GLN A 90 -1.52 -15.31 9.01
C GLN A 90 -2.45 -14.78 10.13
N VAL A 91 -3.68 -14.36 9.79
CA VAL A 91 -4.59 -13.65 10.71
C VAL A 91 -5.75 -14.51 11.22
N GLU A 92 -5.94 -15.71 10.69
CA GLU A 92 -6.94 -16.67 11.16
C GLU A 92 -6.64 -17.24 12.55
N ASP A 93 -7.68 -17.67 13.25
CA ASP A 93 -7.58 -18.38 14.52
C ASP A 93 -6.93 -19.77 14.36
N GLU A 94 -6.29 -20.27 15.42
CA GLU A 94 -5.70 -21.63 15.41
C GLU A 94 -6.72 -22.69 14.98
N GLU A 95 -7.98 -22.47 15.36
CA GLU A 95 -9.14 -23.20 14.87
C GLU A 95 -9.91 -22.33 13.86
N PRO A 96 -10.16 -22.80 12.63
CA PRO A 96 -10.81 -22.01 11.60
C PRO A 96 -12.28 -21.73 11.98
N THR A 97 -12.58 -20.48 12.32
CA THR A 97 -13.93 -20.02 12.70
C THR A 97 -14.74 -19.49 11.50
N GLY A 98 -14.09 -19.33 10.33
CA GLY A 98 -14.64 -18.64 9.17
C GLY A 98 -14.68 -17.11 9.31
N HIS A 99 -14.23 -16.57 10.44
CA HIS A 99 -14.23 -15.14 10.74
C HIS A 99 -12.84 -14.65 11.11
N ILE A 100 -12.51 -13.42 10.69
CA ILE A 100 -11.26 -12.76 11.04
C ILE A 100 -11.54 -11.68 12.07
N ARG A 101 -10.71 -11.62 13.13
CA ARG A 101 -10.85 -10.64 14.19
C ARG A 101 -10.01 -9.39 13.91
N LEU A 102 -10.55 -8.22 14.21
CA LEU A 102 -9.85 -6.94 14.08
C LEU A 102 -8.52 -6.92 14.84
N GLU A 103 -8.47 -7.55 16.02
CA GLU A 103 -7.28 -7.64 16.87
C GLU A 103 -6.10 -8.35 16.18
N ARG A 104 -6.36 -9.23 15.22
CA ARG A 104 -5.33 -9.93 14.42
C ARG A 104 -5.10 -9.25 13.07
N PHE A 105 -6.19 -8.82 12.42
CA PHE A 105 -6.13 -8.13 11.13
C PHE A 105 -5.36 -6.82 11.20
N ARG A 106 -5.69 -5.93 12.15
CA ARG A 106 -5.11 -4.58 12.24
C ARG A 106 -3.58 -4.58 12.32
N PRO A 107 -2.92 -5.23 13.29
CA PRO A 107 -1.47 -5.20 13.38
C PRO A 107 -0.79 -5.86 12.16
N ALA A 108 -1.39 -6.89 11.58
CA ALA A 108 -0.86 -7.55 10.40
C ALA A 108 -0.94 -6.65 9.15
N MET A 109 -2.08 -5.98 8.94
CA MET A 109 -2.29 -5.07 7.82
C MET A 109 -1.40 -3.83 7.92
N VAL A 110 -1.33 -3.20 9.10
CA VAL A 110 -0.44 -2.06 9.37
C VAL A 110 1.00 -2.42 9.05
N LYS A 111 1.46 -3.59 9.51
CA LYS A 111 2.79 -4.09 9.19
C LYS A 111 2.98 -4.28 7.69
N ALA A 112 2.01 -4.88 7.00
CA ALA A 112 2.09 -5.11 5.55
C ALA A 112 2.25 -3.79 4.77
N VAL A 113 1.49 -2.75 5.10
CA VAL A 113 1.61 -1.42 4.47
C VAL A 113 2.98 -0.79 4.77
N LEU A 114 3.44 -0.84 6.02
CA LEU A 114 4.76 -0.29 6.39
C LEU A 114 5.93 -1.03 5.71
N GLU A 115 5.74 -2.30 5.37
CA GLU A 115 6.68 -3.12 4.61
C GLU A 115 6.49 -2.98 3.09
N HIS A 116 5.62 -2.07 2.63
CA HIS A 116 5.28 -1.81 1.24
C HIS A 116 4.76 -3.05 0.48
N ARG A 117 4.09 -3.97 1.19
CA ARG A 117 3.39 -5.10 0.59
C ARG A 117 2.09 -4.65 -0.08
N PHE A 118 1.65 -5.39 -1.09
CA PHE A 118 0.38 -5.16 -1.79
C PHE A 118 0.28 -3.79 -2.48
N LYS A 119 1.40 -3.10 -2.71
CA LYS A 119 1.39 -1.80 -3.37
C LYS A 119 0.91 -1.99 -4.82
N PRO A 120 -0.09 -1.22 -5.29
CA PRO A 120 -0.47 -1.20 -6.70
C PRO A 120 0.72 -0.87 -7.61
N ALA A 121 0.70 -1.40 -8.83
CA ALA A 121 1.67 -1.00 -9.83
C ALA A 121 1.46 0.49 -10.20
N SER A 122 2.54 1.25 -10.29
CA SER A 122 2.48 2.65 -10.73
C SER A 122 1.96 2.76 -12.17
N GLU A 123 1.35 3.89 -12.52
CA GLU A 123 0.89 4.20 -13.88
C GLU A 123 1.97 3.93 -14.94
N ASP A 124 3.22 4.36 -14.70
CA ASP A 124 4.35 4.15 -15.62
C ASP A 124 4.64 2.68 -15.90
N ILE A 125 4.46 1.81 -14.91
CA ILE A 125 4.68 0.36 -15.05
C ILE A 125 3.54 -0.24 -15.86
N LEU A 126 2.30 0.11 -15.52
CA LEU A 126 1.12 -0.37 -16.21
C LEU A 126 1.09 0.08 -17.67
N LEU A 127 1.39 1.35 -17.95
CA LEU A 127 1.49 1.89 -19.31
C LEU A 127 2.52 1.13 -20.15
N LYS A 128 3.71 0.86 -19.59
CA LYS A 128 4.73 0.06 -20.28
C LYS A 128 4.28 -1.38 -20.53
N ALA A 129 3.52 -1.96 -19.61
CA ALA A 129 2.95 -3.29 -19.80
C ALA A 129 1.98 -3.30 -20.98
N PHE A 130 1.03 -2.36 -21.04
CA PHE A 130 0.10 -2.24 -22.17
C PHE A 130 0.81 -1.98 -23.49
N GLN A 131 1.79 -1.06 -23.53
CA GLN A 131 2.58 -0.79 -24.74
C GLN A 131 3.38 -2.01 -25.22
N LYS A 132 3.78 -2.89 -24.31
CA LYS A 132 4.46 -4.14 -24.67
C LYS A 132 3.49 -5.14 -25.32
N LEU A 133 2.21 -5.13 -24.94
CA LEU A 133 1.17 -5.97 -25.53
C LEU A 133 0.70 -5.41 -26.89
N ASP A 134 0.63 -4.08 -27.01
CA ASP A 134 0.27 -3.35 -28.23
C ASP A 134 1.49 -3.12 -29.14
N SER A 135 2.01 -4.20 -29.73
CA SER A 135 3.22 -4.17 -30.55
C SER A 135 3.13 -3.29 -31.81
N GLU A 136 1.92 -2.92 -32.21
CA GLU A 136 1.62 -2.09 -33.38
C GLU A 136 1.43 -0.60 -33.02
N ASP A 137 1.52 -0.22 -31.73
CA ASP A 137 1.30 1.14 -31.22
C ASP A 137 -0.07 1.72 -31.63
N LYS A 138 -1.12 0.89 -31.55
CA LYS A 138 -2.49 1.26 -31.87
C LYS A 138 -3.08 2.26 -30.85
N GLY A 139 -2.59 2.22 -29.62
CA GLY A 139 -3.16 2.96 -28.48
C GLY A 139 -4.31 2.23 -27.78
N PHE A 140 -4.62 1.00 -28.19
CA PHE A 140 -5.68 0.17 -27.63
C PHE A 140 -5.38 -1.33 -27.80
N LEU A 141 -6.02 -2.16 -26.98
CA LEU A 141 -6.08 -3.62 -27.16
C LEU A 141 -7.52 -4.04 -27.43
N THR A 142 -7.74 -5.06 -28.25
CA THR A 142 -9.08 -5.65 -28.38
C THR A 142 -9.42 -6.43 -27.11
N LYS A 143 -10.72 -6.58 -26.80
CA LYS A 143 -11.18 -7.42 -25.70
C LYS A 143 -10.67 -8.86 -25.82
N GLU A 144 -10.59 -9.37 -27.05
CA GLU A 144 -10.06 -10.71 -27.35
C GLU A 144 -8.55 -10.81 -27.06
N GLU A 145 -7.75 -9.83 -27.51
CA GLU A 145 -6.31 -9.76 -27.23
C GLU A 145 -6.06 -9.74 -25.72
N LEU A 146 -6.79 -8.89 -24.99
CA LEU A 146 -6.60 -8.73 -23.55
C LEU A 146 -7.10 -9.95 -22.77
N THR A 147 -8.23 -10.56 -23.17
CA THR A 147 -8.73 -11.81 -22.57
C THR A 147 -7.69 -12.91 -22.62
N LYS A 148 -7.01 -13.06 -23.77
CA LYS A 148 -5.96 -14.06 -23.92
C LYS A 148 -4.85 -13.87 -22.88
N TYR A 149 -4.32 -12.65 -22.75
CA TYR A 149 -3.26 -12.37 -21.79
C TYR A 149 -3.70 -12.56 -20.34
N LEU A 150 -4.91 -12.12 -19.98
CA LEU A 150 -5.42 -12.19 -18.60
C LEU A 150 -5.86 -13.59 -18.17
N THR A 151 -6.01 -14.53 -19.11
CA THR A 151 -6.38 -15.93 -18.80
C THR A 151 -5.22 -16.90 -18.95
N GLU A 152 -4.21 -16.59 -19.76
CA GLU A 152 -3.08 -17.47 -20.02
C GLU A 152 -1.83 -17.14 -19.18
N GLU A 153 -1.68 -15.89 -18.70
CA GLU A 153 -0.47 -15.43 -18.01
C GLU A 153 -0.75 -15.04 -16.55
N GLY A 154 0.02 -15.59 -15.60
CA GLY A 154 -0.06 -15.23 -14.19
C GLY A 154 -1.25 -15.85 -13.44
N GLU A 155 -1.87 -15.06 -12.55
CA GLU A 155 -3.14 -15.42 -11.90
C GLU A 155 -4.27 -15.20 -12.90
N ALA A 156 -4.79 -16.30 -13.44
CA ALA A 156 -5.78 -16.27 -14.51
C ALA A 156 -7.12 -15.73 -14.00
N PHE A 157 -7.67 -14.76 -14.73
CA PHE A 157 -8.98 -14.20 -14.45
C PHE A 157 -10.08 -15.17 -14.85
N GLU A 158 -11.14 -15.22 -14.06
CA GLU A 158 -12.37 -15.92 -14.41
C GLU A 158 -13.17 -15.15 -15.47
N THR A 159 -14.05 -15.85 -16.17
CA THR A 159 -14.86 -15.25 -17.25
C THR A 159 -15.75 -14.12 -16.73
N ASP A 160 -16.29 -14.28 -15.53
CA ASP A 160 -17.16 -13.28 -14.91
C ASP A 160 -16.35 -12.04 -14.48
N GLU A 161 -15.14 -12.22 -13.94
CA GLU A 161 -14.23 -11.12 -13.58
C GLU A 161 -13.81 -10.28 -14.80
N LEU A 162 -13.52 -10.94 -15.93
CA LEU A 162 -13.23 -10.25 -17.19
C LEU A 162 -14.42 -9.46 -17.71
N ALA A 163 -15.62 -10.03 -17.63
CA ALA A 163 -16.84 -9.38 -18.06
C ALA A 163 -17.11 -8.11 -17.25
N GLU A 164 -16.93 -8.18 -15.92
CA GLU A 164 -17.04 -7.02 -15.03
C GLU A 164 -15.98 -5.96 -15.35
N MET A 165 -14.71 -6.37 -15.52
CA MET A 165 -13.63 -5.46 -15.89
C MET A 165 -13.93 -4.74 -17.20
N PHE A 166 -14.36 -5.46 -18.25
CA PHE A 166 -14.68 -4.86 -19.54
C PHE A 166 -15.87 -3.91 -19.49
N SER A 167 -16.89 -4.23 -18.68
CA SER A 167 -18.04 -3.34 -18.48
C SER A 167 -17.65 -2.05 -17.76
N ALA A 168 -16.61 -2.05 -16.93
CA ALA A 168 -16.09 -0.86 -16.28
C ALA A 168 -15.13 -0.07 -17.18
N ALA A 169 -14.35 -0.76 -18.02
CA ALA A 169 -13.27 -0.17 -18.80
C ALA A 169 -13.70 0.49 -20.11
N ALA A 170 -14.84 0.08 -20.69
CA ALA A 170 -15.26 0.56 -22.01
C ALA A 170 -16.78 0.59 -22.17
N GLU A 171 -17.25 1.32 -23.19
CA GLU A 171 -18.65 1.31 -23.60
C GLU A 171 -19.10 -0.11 -24.01
N PRO A 172 -20.39 -0.47 -23.81
CA PRO A 172 -20.88 -1.83 -24.07
C PRO A 172 -20.57 -2.35 -25.48
N ASP A 173 -20.70 -1.48 -26.49
CA ASP A 173 -20.51 -1.81 -27.91
C ASP A 173 -19.05 -1.66 -28.37
N SER A 174 -18.13 -1.24 -27.49
CA SER A 174 -16.71 -1.13 -27.83
C SER A 174 -16.05 -2.51 -27.80
N GLU A 175 -15.42 -2.91 -28.89
CA GLU A 175 -14.55 -4.10 -28.93
C GLU A 175 -13.11 -3.81 -28.46
N ASN A 176 -12.80 -2.54 -28.20
CA ASN A 176 -11.46 -2.07 -27.88
C ASN A 176 -11.40 -1.42 -26.49
N ILE A 177 -10.30 -1.65 -25.80
CA ILE A 177 -9.93 -0.98 -24.55
C ILE A 177 -8.81 0.01 -24.85
N ASN A 178 -9.12 1.31 -24.78
CA ASN A 178 -8.09 2.35 -24.78
C ASN A 178 -7.41 2.34 -23.41
N TYR A 179 -6.18 1.85 -23.36
CA TYR A 179 -5.51 1.62 -22.09
C TYR A 179 -5.09 2.93 -21.38
N LYS A 180 -4.91 4.05 -22.09
CA LYS A 180 -4.62 5.34 -21.43
C LYS A 180 -5.86 5.86 -20.70
N ASP A 181 -7.02 5.76 -21.35
CA ASP A 181 -8.29 6.15 -20.75
C ASP A 181 -8.63 5.20 -19.58
N PHE A 182 -8.39 3.91 -19.74
CA PHE A 182 -8.57 2.93 -18.66
C PHE A 182 -7.64 3.20 -17.47
N LEU A 183 -6.35 3.44 -17.70
CA LEU A 183 -5.40 3.76 -16.62
C LEU A 183 -5.79 5.01 -15.84
N SER A 184 -6.30 6.04 -16.52
CA SER A 184 -6.78 7.25 -15.83
C SER A 184 -7.95 6.99 -14.86
N GLN A 185 -8.63 5.85 -15.00
CA GLN A 185 -9.74 5.45 -14.14
C GLN A 185 -9.31 4.53 -12.99
N ILE A 186 -8.30 3.67 -13.22
CA ILE A 186 -7.90 2.64 -12.25
C ILE A 186 -6.67 3.01 -11.42
N VAL A 187 -5.87 3.99 -11.86
CA VAL A 187 -4.72 4.45 -11.10
C VAL A 187 -5.20 5.28 -9.92
N VAL A 188 -4.87 4.82 -8.72
CA VAL A 188 -5.08 5.57 -7.49
C VAL A 188 -3.91 6.54 -7.35
N ASP A 189 -4.20 7.80 -7.01
CA ASP A 189 -3.17 8.80 -6.72
C ASP A 189 -2.24 8.24 -5.62
N ASP A 190 -0.92 8.24 -5.85
CA ASP A 190 0.09 7.78 -4.89
C ASP A 190 -0.02 8.51 -3.54
N GLN A 191 -0.70 9.67 -3.48
CA GLN A 191 -1.01 10.40 -2.25
C GLN A 191 -2.23 9.88 -1.48
N LEU A 192 -3.11 9.11 -2.13
CA LEU A 192 -4.30 8.48 -1.56
C LEU A 192 -4.02 7.04 -1.11
N ILE A 193 -3.01 6.39 -1.71
CA ILE A 193 -2.50 5.10 -1.25
C ILE A 193 -1.87 5.31 0.13
N LEU A 194 -2.32 4.52 1.10
CA LEU A 194 -1.76 4.46 2.46
C LEU A 194 -0.24 4.22 2.45
#